data_AF-A0A5A7WQF3-F1
#
_entry.id   AF-A0A5A7WQF3-F1
#
_cell.length_a   1.000
_cell.length_b   1.000
_cell.length_c   1.000
_cell.angle_alpha   90.00
_cell.angle_beta   90.00
_cell.angle_gamma   90.00
#
_symmetry.space_group_name_H-M   'P 1'
#
loop_
_entity.id
_entity.type
_entity.pdbx_description
1 polymer ?
#
loop_
_entity_poly.entity_id
_entity_poly.type
_entity_poly.pdbx_seq_one_letter_code
_entity_poly.pdbx_strand_id
1 'polypeptide(L)' 'MTAPDERAALAKATEESGWQRREVERVDIYLRGKSRVRVIWRGNEAISGGSRFGEDGLEQYSRDLNTVKGWLK' A
#
# COMPACT_ATOMS: atom_id res chain seq x y z
N MET A 1 10.16 12.92 -19.59
CA MET A 1 9.73 13.30 -18.24
C MET A 1 9.20 12.04 -17.58
N THR A 2 10.01 11.38 -16.75
CA THR A 2 9.60 10.17 -16.04
C THR A 2 8.54 10.59 -15.01
N ALA A 3 7.34 10.02 -15.09
CA ALA A 3 6.33 10.26 -14.07
C ALA A 3 6.95 10.01 -12.68
N PRO A 4 6.63 10.81 -11.65
CA PRO A 4 7.09 10.52 -10.31
C PRO A 4 6.70 9.08 -9.97
N ASP A 5 7.67 8.29 -9.54
CA ASP A 5 7.48 6.88 -9.19
C ASP A 5 6.47 6.84 -8.03
N GLU A 6 5.18 6.60 -8.36
CA GLU A 6 4.06 6.63 -7.40
C GLU A 6 4.35 5.67 -6.23
N ARG A 7 5.06 4.58 -6.53
CA ARG A 7 5.56 3.61 -5.56
C ARG A 7 6.55 4.19 -4.57
N ALA A 8 7.57 4.92 -5.02
CA ALA A 8 8.49 5.64 -4.15
C ALA A 8 7.80 6.75 -3.34
N ALA A 9 6.88 7.50 -3.97
CA ALA A 9 6.13 8.56 -3.28
C ALA A 9 5.24 7.99 -2.15
N LEU A 10 4.53 6.89 -2.42
CA LEU A 10 3.73 6.20 -1.41
C LEU A 10 4.62 5.66 -0.29
N ALA A 11 5.74 5.02 -0.63
CA ALA A 11 6.68 4.49 0.34
C ALA A 11 7.16 5.56 1.33
N LYS A 12 7.60 6.71 0.82
CA LYS A 12 8.05 7.83 1.66
C LYS A 12 6.93 8.32 2.59
N ALA A 13 5.74 8.59 2.06
CA ALA A 13 4.61 9.09 2.85
C ALA A 13 4.20 8.11 3.97
N THR A 14 4.22 6.81 3.68
CA THR A 14 3.88 5.78 4.67
C THR A 14 4.95 5.62 5.75
N GLU A 15 6.22 5.74 5.39
CA GLU A 15 7.34 5.71 6.35
C GLU A 15 7.24 6.88 7.33
N GLU A 16 6.98 8.10 6.82
CA GLU A 16 6.72 9.29 7.65
C GLU A 16 5.51 9.12 8.58
N SER A 17 4.56 8.25 8.21
CA SER A 17 3.36 7.92 8.99
C SER A 17 3.54 6.69 9.90
N GLY A 18 4.78 6.20 10.05
CA GLY A 18 5.14 5.11 10.95
C GLY A 18 4.85 3.70 10.43
N TRP A 19 4.56 3.53 9.13
CA TRP A 19 4.42 2.22 8.52
C TRP A 19 5.78 1.63 8.16
N GLN A 20 5.92 0.33 8.37
CA GLN A 20 7.05 -0.45 7.87
C GLN A 20 6.68 -1.05 6.52
N ARG A 21 7.52 -0.86 5.50
CA ARG A 21 7.31 -1.40 4.15
C ARG A 21 8.18 -2.62 3.90
N ARG A 22 7.62 -3.64 3.27
CA ARG A 22 8.35 -4.77 2.65
C ARG A 22 7.93 -4.89 1.19
N GLU A 23 8.89 -4.83 0.29
CA GLU A 23 8.68 -5.01 -1.14
C GLU A 23 8.78 -6.50 -1.51
N VAL A 24 7.79 -7.00 -2.24
CA VAL A 24 7.74 -8.38 -2.76
C VAL A 24 7.23 -8.34 -4.19
N GLU A 25 8.17 -8.33 -5.15
CA GLU A 25 7.88 -8.21 -6.59
C GLU A 25 6.99 -6.98 -6.90
N ARG A 26 5.74 -7.23 -7.34
CA ARG A 26 4.74 -6.21 -7.64
C ARG A 26 3.86 -5.83 -6.44
N VAL A 27 4.16 -6.33 -5.24
CA VAL A 27 3.36 -6.12 -4.04
C VAL A 27 4.20 -5.42 -2.98
N ASP A 28 3.68 -4.33 -2.44
CA ASP A 28 4.21 -3.74 -1.22
C ASP A 28 3.34 -4.11 -0.04
N ILE A 29 3.98 -4.56 1.05
CA ILE A 29 3.34 -4.93 2.29
C ILE A 29 3.68 -3.88 3.33
N TYR A 30 2.68 -3.17 3.81
CA TYR A 30 2.78 -2.16 4.85
C TYR A 30 2.27 -2.73 6.18
N LEU A 31 3.05 -2.55 7.24
CA LEU A 31 2.73 -3.00 8.60
C LEU A 31 2.74 -1.80 9.56
N ARG A 32 1.70 -1.68 10.39
CA ARG A 32 1.62 -0.71 11.50
C ARG A 32 0.86 -1.35 12.65
N GLY A 33 1.60 -1.79 13.67
CA GLY A 33 1.04 -2.62 14.75
C GLY A 33 0.46 -3.92 14.22
N LYS A 34 -0.82 -4.18 14.50
CA LYS A 34 -1.56 -5.35 13.99
C LYS A 34 -2.18 -5.15 12.60
N SER A 35 -2.16 -3.92 12.07
CA SER A 35 -2.70 -3.64 10.73
C SER A 35 -1.69 -4.02 9.66
N ARG A 36 -2.17 -4.70 8.61
CA ARG A 36 -1.39 -5.04 7.42
C ARG A 36 -2.13 -4.61 6.16
N VAL A 37 -1.48 -3.84 5.29
CA VAL A 37 -2.02 -3.46 3.98
C VAL A 37 -1.10 -3.99 2.89
N ARG A 38 -1.64 -4.71 1.91
CA ARG A 38 -0.94 -5.13 0.70
C ARG A 38 -1.38 -4.21 -0.43
N VAL A 39 -0.44 -3.51 -1.05
CA VAL A 39 -0.67 -2.70 -2.26
C VAL A 39 -0.12 -3.46 -3.44
N ILE A 40 -0.93 -3.68 -4.46
CA ILE A 40 -0.57 -4.41 -5.67
C ILE A 40 -0.34 -3.39 -6.77
N TRP A 41 0.86 -3.37 -7.33
CA TRP A 41 1.25 -2.44 -8.38
C TRP A 41 1.07 -3.02 -9.78
N ARG A 42 0.88 -2.13 -10.76
CA ARG A 42 1.07 -2.35 -12.19
C ARG A 42 2.36 -1.62 -12.58
N GLY A 43 3.48 -2.34 -12.64
CA GLY A 43 4.81 -1.73 -12.73
C GLY A 43 5.17 -0.99 -11.45
N ASN A 44 5.89 0.13 -11.54
CA ASN A 44 6.14 1.04 -10.40
C ASN A 44 5.31 2.34 -10.49
N GLU A 45 4.48 2.45 -11.52
CA GLU A 45 3.86 3.72 -11.91
C GLU A 45 2.42 3.88 -11.40
N ALA A 46 1.72 2.77 -11.14
CA ALA A 46 0.32 2.82 -10.72
C ALA A 46 -0.09 1.67 -9.82
N ILE A 47 -0.91 1.96 -8.81
CA ILE A 47 -1.60 0.94 -8.02
C ILE A 47 -2.68 0.26 -8.89
N SER A 48 -2.81 -1.06 -8.75
CA SER A 48 -3.83 -1.89 -9.41
C SER A 48 -4.89 -2.44 -8.44
N GLY A 49 -4.64 -2.31 -7.13
CA GLY A 49 -5.55 -2.69 -6.06
C GLY A 49 -4.78 -2.98 -4.76
N GLY A 50 -5.48 -3.50 -3.77
CA GLY A 50 -4.86 -3.89 -2.52
C GLY A 50 -5.78 -4.69 -1.61
N SER A 51 -5.20 -5.23 -0.54
CA SER A 51 -5.96 -5.82 0.55
C SER A 51 -5.53 -5.28 1.90
N ARG A 52 -6.48 -5.08 2.82
CA ARG A 52 -6.23 -4.70 4.21
C ARG A 52 -6.65 -5.84 5.12
N PHE A 53 -5.75 -6.26 5.97
CA PHE A 53 -6.03 -7.08 7.14
C PHE A 53 -6.18 -6.15 8.34
N GLY A 54 -7.39 -6.12 8.90
CA GLY A 54 -7.70 -5.39 10.13
C GLY A 54 -7.51 -6.24 11.38
N GLU A 55 -7.64 -5.60 12.54
CA GLU A 55 -7.55 -6.27 13.85
C GLU A 55 -8.69 -7.27 14.10
N ASP A 56 -9.80 -7.11 13.37
CA ASP A 56 -10.97 -8.00 13.38
C ASP A 56 -10.69 -9.36 12.69
N GLY A 57 -9.51 -9.54 12.12
CA GLY A 57 -9.12 -10.77 11.41
C GLY A 57 -9.70 -10.88 10.00
N LEU A 58 -10.58 -9.96 9.58
CA LEU A 58 -11.11 -9.90 8.23
C LEU A 58 -10.14 -9.26 7.24
N GLU A 59 -10.09 -9.83 6.04
CA GLU A 59 -9.44 -9.22 4.86
C GLU A 59 -10.46 -8.44 4.04
N GLN A 60 -10.13 -7.20 3.73
CA GLN A 60 -10.88 -6.38 2.78
C GLN A 60 -10.05 -6.20 1.51
N TYR A 61 -10.59 -6.56 0.36
CA TYR A 61 -9.96 -6.35 -0.94
C TYR A 61 -10.64 -5.21 -1.69
N SER A 62 -9.86 -4.34 -2.33
CA SER A 62 -10.39 -3.27 -3.19
C SER A 62 -9.48 -2.98 -4.38
N ARG A 63 -10.11 -2.59 -5.50
CA ARG A 63 -9.42 -2.01 -6.67
C ARG A 63 -9.59 -0.49 -6.75
N ASP A 64 -10.41 0.10 -5.89
CA ASP A 64 -10.54 1.54 -5.80
C ASP A 64 -9.30 2.14 -5.13
N LEU A 65 -8.61 3.04 -5.84
CA LEU A 65 -7.31 3.57 -5.40
C LEU A 65 -7.46 4.49 -4.20
N ASN A 66 -8.58 5.21 -4.09
CA ASN A 66 -8.85 6.08 -2.95
C ASN A 66 -9.02 5.27 -1.66
N THR A 67 -9.70 4.13 -1.75
CA THR A 67 -9.86 3.17 -0.66
C THR A 67 -8.52 2.60 -0.22
N VAL A 68 -7.70 2.11 -1.17
CA VAL A 68 -6.39 1.53 -0.87
C VAL A 68 -5.45 2.55 -0.23
N LYS A 69 -5.37 3.77 -0.81
CA LYS A 69 -4.57 4.87 -0.24
C LYS A 69 -5.12 5.32 1.12
N GLY A 70 -6.44 5.26 1.31
CA GLY A 70 -7.11 5.61 2.56
C GLY A 70 -6.75 4.69 3.73
N TRP A 71 -6.43 3.41 3.47
CA TRP A 71 -5.98 2.49 4.50
C TRP A 71 -4.57 2.78 5.05
N LEU A 72 -3.77 3.55 4.29
CA LEU A 72 -2.37 3.85 4.58
C LEU A 72 -2.17 5.22 5.26
N LYS A 73 -3.27 5.93 5.54
CA LYS A 73 -3.25 7.14 6.37
C LYS A 73 -3.13 6.76 7.85
#